data_AF-W1YLS2-F1
#
_entry.id   AF-W1YLS2-F1
#
_cell.length_a   1.000
_cell.length_b   1.000
_cell.length_c   1.000
_cell.angle_alpha   90.00
_cell.angle_beta   90.00
_cell.angle_gamma   90.00
#
_symmetry.space_group_name_H-M   'P 1'
#
loop_
_entity.id
_entity.type
_entity.pdbx_description
1 polymer ?
#
loop_
_entity_poly.entity_id
_entity_poly.type
_entity_poly.pdbx_seq_one_letter_code
_entity_poly.pdbx_strand_id
1 'polypeptide(L)' 'SHVPLFLHPNPERVLIIGGGDGGVARECVRHDCVKEVTMVEIDGKVVELAKQYLPTIAKAMIENHPKLTVKIGD' A
#
# COMPACT_ATOMS: atom_id res chain seq x y z
N SER A 1 7.33 6.15 -3.18
CA SER A 1 6.96 6.21 -1.76
C SER A 1 7.90 7.13 -0.95
N HIS A 2 9.22 6.90 -0.96
CA HIS A 2 10.14 7.56 -0.02
C HIS A 2 10.25 9.09 -0.13
N VAL A 3 10.31 9.64 -1.34
CA VAL A 3 10.48 11.09 -1.54
C VAL A 3 9.42 11.93 -0.80
N PRO A 4 8.11 11.72 -1.01
CA PRO A 4 7.10 12.49 -0.28
C PRO A 4 7.11 12.21 1.23
N LEU A 5 7.42 10.98 1.66
CA LEU A 5 7.47 10.61 3.08
C LEU A 5 8.67 11.20 3.83
N PHE A 6 9.80 11.43 3.15
CA PHE A 6 10.95 12.10 3.76
C PHE A 6 10.85 13.63 3.76
N LEU A 7 10.05 14.20 2.86
CA LEU A 7 9.85 15.66 2.78
C LEU A 7 8.76 16.16 3.72
N HIS A 8 7.73 15.37 3.97
CA HIS A 8 6.66 15.75 4.87
C HIS A 8 7.15 15.68 6.33
N PRO A 9 6.93 16.71 7.17
CA PRO A 9 7.49 16.77 8.52
C PRO A 9 6.93 15.70 9.48
N ASN A 10 5.70 15.23 9.24
CA ASN A 10 5.09 14.14 10.01
C ASN A 10 4.01 13.37 9.22
N PRO A 11 4.38 12.48 8.28
CA PRO A 11 3.42 11.80 7.41
C PRO A 11 2.78 10.58 8.10
N GLU A 12 1.70 10.82 8.84
CA GLU A 12 1.06 9.73 9.61
C GLU A 12 0.04 8.92 8.80
N ARG A 13 -0.62 9.52 7.81
CA ARG A 13 -1.67 8.89 7.01
C ARG A 13 -1.39 9.04 5.53
N VAL A 14 -1.47 7.93 4.80
CA VAL A 14 -1.15 7.87 3.37
C VAL A 14 -2.34 7.33 2.59
N LEU A 15 -2.74 8.04 1.54
CA LEU A 15 -3.67 7.55 0.53
C LEU A 15 -2.88 7.19 -0.73
N ILE A 16 -3.08 5.97 -1.22
CA ILE A 16 -2.56 5.49 -2.49
C ILE A 16 -3.76 5.30 -3.42
N ILE A 17 -3.76 5.99 -4.56
CA ILE A 17 -4.75 5.81 -5.63
C ILE A 17 -4.10 4.93 -6.69
N GLY A 18 -4.72 3.78 -6.99
CA GLY A 18 -4.12 2.69 -7.74
C GLY A 18 -3.10 1.89 -6.90
N GLY A 19 -2.10 1.32 -7.58
CA GLY A 19 -1.04 0.57 -6.92
C GLY A 19 -1.43 -0.88 -6.60
N GLY A 20 -2.33 -1.48 -7.38
CA GLY A 20 -2.80 -2.85 -7.21
C GLY A 20 -1.73 -3.94 -7.12
N ASP A 21 -0.48 -3.68 -7.48
CA ASP A 21 0.65 -4.60 -7.25
C ASP A 21 1.11 -4.67 -5.77
N GLY A 22 0.74 -3.68 -4.96
CA GLY A 22 1.10 -3.52 -3.55
C GLY A 22 2.50 -2.97 -3.28
N GLY A 23 3.27 -2.61 -4.31
CA GLY A 23 4.67 -2.20 -4.14
C GLY A 23 4.80 -0.89 -3.36
N VAL A 24 3.95 0.09 -3.68
CA VAL A 24 3.91 1.37 -2.96
C VAL A 24 3.45 1.15 -1.52
N ALA A 25 2.41 0.33 -1.32
CA ALA A 25 1.89 0.02 0.02
C ALA A 25 2.97 -0.65 0.88
N ARG A 26 3.72 -1.62 0.34
CA ARG A 26 4.85 -2.29 0.99
C ARG A 26 5.90 -1.30 1.47
N GLU A 27 6.24 -0.31 0.65
CA GLU A 27 7.23 0.69 1.07
C GLU A 27 6.68 1.70 2.07
N CYS A 28 5.41 2.10 1.97
CA CYS A 28 4.82 3.05 2.91
C CYS A 28 4.72 2.47 4.33
N VAL A 29 4.34 1.20 4.48
CA VAL A 29 4.20 0.57 5.81
C VAL A 29 5.52 0.37 6.55
N ARG A 30 6.68 0.45 5.86
CA ARG A 30 8.03 0.37 6.45
C ARG A 30 8.44 1.61 7.22
N HIS A 31 7.74 2.74 7.05
CA HIS A 31 8.04 3.96 7.78
C HIS A 31 7.31 3.94 9.13
N ASP A 32 8.06 4.04 10.23
CA ASP A 32 7.50 3.99 11.58
C ASP A 32 6.58 5.17 11.90
N CYS A 33 6.85 6.34 11.32
CA CYS A 33 6.01 7.53 11.45
C CYS A 33 4.63 7.37 10.77
N VAL A 34 4.51 6.49 9.77
CA VAL A 34 3.24 6.17 9.13
C VAL A 34 2.42 5.27 10.05
N LYS A 35 1.20 5.68 10.35
CA LYS A 35 0.23 4.97 11.19
C LYS A 35 -0.83 4.26 10.35
N GLU A 36 -1.23 4.86 9.22
CA GLU A 36 -2.30 4.34 8.36
C GLU A 36 -1.95 4.51 6.87
N VAL A 37 -2.20 3.46 6.09
CA VAL A 37 -2.10 3.44 4.63
C VAL A 37 -3.42 2.92 4.07
N THR A 38 -4.13 3.74 3.30
CA THR A 38 -5.27 3.29 2.50
C THR A 38 -4.84 3.19 1.05
N MET A 39 -5.02 2.02 0.44
CA MET A 39 -4.84 1.81 -0.99
C MET A 39 -6.21 1.59 -1.63
N VAL A 40 -6.53 2.39 -2.65
CA VAL A 40 -7.78 2.28 -3.41
C VAL A 40 -7.44 1.84 -4.82
N GLU A 41 -7.96 0.69 -5.25
CA GLU A 41 -7.76 0.14 -6.58
C GLU A 41 -9.12 -0.12 -7.24
N ILE A 42 -9.27 0.23 -8.52
CA ILE A 42 -10.54 0.06 -9.23
C ILE A 42 -10.79 -1.40 -9.60
N ASP A 43 -9.72 -2.15 -9.89
CA ASP A 43 -9.80 -3.54 -10.33
C ASP A 43 -9.28 -4.52 -9.28
N GLY A 44 -10.21 -5.22 -8.62
CA GLY A 44 -9.88 -6.28 -7.66
C GLY A 44 -9.08 -7.43 -8.26
N LYS A 45 -9.20 -7.72 -9.57
CA LYS A 45 -8.43 -8.79 -10.22
C LYS A 45 -6.95 -8.47 -10.26
N VAL A 46 -6.56 -7.20 -10.40
CA VAL A 46 -5.16 -6.79 -10.36
C VAL A 46 -4.56 -7.12 -8.99
N VAL A 47 -5.30 -6.83 -7.91
CA VAL A 47 -4.87 -7.15 -6.53
C VAL A 47 -4.74 -8.66 -6.30
N GLU A 48 -5.69 -9.45 -6.78
CA GLU A 48 -5.66 -10.91 -6.69
C GLU A 48 -4.46 -11.50 -7.44
N LEU A 49 -4.26 -11.10 -8.69
CA LEU A 49 -3.14 -11.56 -9.51
C LEU A 49 -1.80 -11.09 -8.95
N ALA A 50 -1.71 -9.89 -8.40
CA ALA A 50 -0.50 -9.40 -7.74
C ALA A 50 -0.13 -10.25 -6.52
N LYS A 51 -1.11 -10.63 -5.69
CA LYS A 51 -0.87 -11.54 -4.55
C LYS A 51 -0.37 -12.90 -5.02
N GLN A 52 -0.88 -13.42 -6.14
CA GLN A 52 -0.51 -14.73 -6.68
C GLN A 52 0.87 -14.73 -7.37
N TYR A 53 1.12 -13.76 -8.25
CA TYR A 53 2.26 -13.77 -9.17
C TYR A 53 3.41 -12.83 -8.73
N LEU A 54 3.15 -11.85 -7.86
CA LEU A 54 4.13 -10.88 -7.38
C LEU A 54 4.24 -10.87 -5.84
N PRO A 55 4.41 -12.02 -5.16
CA PRO A 55 4.28 -12.11 -3.71
C PRO A 55 5.29 -11.27 -2.93
N THR A 56 6.47 -11.00 -3.50
CA THR A 56 7.49 -10.14 -2.87
C THR A 56 7.10 -8.65 -2.91
N ILE A 57 6.35 -8.24 -3.93
CA ILE A 57 5.84 -6.88 -4.11
C ILE A 57 4.56 -6.72 -3.27
N ALA A 58 3.64 -7.67 -3.40
CA ALA A 58 2.35 -7.70 -2.70
C ALA A 58 2.44 -8.07 -1.22
N LYS A 59 3.64 -8.21 -0.66
CA LYS A 59 3.90 -8.75 0.69
C LYS A 59 3.01 -8.15 1.77
N ALA A 60 2.89 -6.81 1.83
CA ALA A 60 2.08 -6.13 2.84
C ALA A 60 0.57 -6.43 2.72
N MET A 61 0.08 -6.70 1.51
CA MET A 61 -1.30 -7.11 1.26
C MET A 61 -1.54 -8.58 1.63
N ILE A 62 -0.55 -9.45 1.40
CA ILE A 62 -0.63 -10.89 1.73
C ILE A 62 -0.60 -11.08 3.25
N GLU A 63 0.28 -10.35 3.94
CA GLU A 63 0.44 -10.41 5.39
C GLU A 63 -0.67 -9.69 6.16
N ASN A 64 -1.61 -9.04 5.48
CA ASN A 64 -2.63 -8.18 6.07
C ASN A 64 -2.01 -7.19 7.08
N HIS A 65 -1.00 -6.45 6.63
CA HIS A 65 -0.23 -5.58 7.51
C HIS A 65 -1.17 -4.64 8.29
N PRO A 66 -1.03 -4.49 9.62
CA PRO A 66 -2.04 -3.81 10.46
C PRO A 66 -2.25 -2.33 10.10
N LYS A 67 -1.24 -1.69 9.48
CA LYS A 67 -1.33 -0.31 8.98
C LYS A 67 -2.05 -0.18 7.63
N LEU A 68 -2.28 -1.27 6.89
CA LEU A 68 -2.74 -1.24 5.50
C LEU A 68 -4.23 -1.63 5.39
N THR A 69 -5.01 -0.74 4.78
CA THR A 69 -6.37 -1.03 4.31
C THR A 69 -6.39 -1.01 2.78
N VAL A 70 -6.94 -2.05 2.16
CA VAL A 70 -7.16 -2.12 0.70
C VAL A 70 -8.65 -1.99 0.42
N LYS A 71 -9.02 -1.04 -0.42
CA LYS A 71 -10.40 -0.81 -0.89
C LYS A 71 -10.47 -1.05 -2.38
N ILE A 72 -11.50 -1.79 -2.81
CA ILE A 72 -11.83 -1.96 -4.22
C ILE A 72 -13.01 -1.06 -4.54
N GLY A 73 -12.83 -0.14 -5.49
CA GLY A 73 -13.87 0.81 -5.88
C GLY A 73 -13.33 2.10 -6.50
N ASP A 74 -14.26 2.90 -6.99
CA ASP A 74 -14.08 4.32 -7.37
C ASP A 74 -14.56 5.20 -6.20
#